data_AF-A0A7X7V5U1-F1
#
_entry.id   AF-A0A7X7V5U1-F1
#
_cell.length_a   1.000
_cell.length_b   1.000
_cell.length_c   1.000
_cell.angle_alpha   90.00
_cell.angle_beta   90.00
_cell.angle_gamma   90.00
#
_symmetry.space_group_name_H-M   'P 1'
#
loop_
_entity.id
_entity.type
_entity.pdbx_description
1 polymer ?
#
loop_
_entity_poly.entity_id
_entity_poly.type
_entity_poly.pdbx_seq_one_letter_code
_entity_poly.pdbx_strand_id
1 'polypeptide(L)'
;MVLAASLAALRTALDEARLPLELPDSRSGASIGRQIVAQLDDYVLPRLVNLEAPLLAVIGGSTGAGKSTLINSLIGRVVSETGVIRPTTRSPVLVFNPSDEHWFSDERI
;
A
#
# COMPACT_ATOMS: atom_id res chain seq x y z
N MET A 1 -19.12 6.55 -10.12
CA MET A 1 -18.06 6.33 -11.15
C MET A 1 -17.33 7.60 -11.61
N VAL A 2 -17.85 8.82 -11.42
CA VAL A 2 -17.15 10.07 -11.84
C VAL A 2 -15.77 10.23 -11.20
N LEU A 3 -15.63 9.93 -9.91
CA LEU A 3 -14.37 10.09 -9.18
C LEU A 3 -13.22 9.23 -9.74
N ALA A 4 -13.47 7.95 -10.02
CA ALA A 4 -12.45 7.05 -10.55
C ALA A 4 -11.95 7.51 -11.93
N ALA A 5 -12.87 7.94 -12.81
CA ALA A 5 -12.51 8.51 -14.10
C ALA A 5 -11.71 9.80 -13.97
N SER A 6 -12.10 10.71 -13.05
CA SER A 6 -11.35 11.94 -12.80
C SER A 6 -9.94 11.69 -12.26
N LEU A 7 -9.77 10.71 -11.37
CA LEU A 7 -8.45 10.35 -10.83
C LEU A 7 -7.57 9.65 -11.86
N ALA A 8 -8.14 8.81 -12.72
CA ALA A 8 -7.42 8.23 -13.85
C ALA A 8 -6.96 9.32 -14.84
N ALA A 9 -7.82 10.30 -15.14
CA ALA A 9 -7.45 11.45 -15.97
C ALA A 9 -6.34 12.30 -15.34
N LEU A 10 -6.41 12.55 -14.02
CA LEU A 10 -5.34 13.24 -13.30
C LEU A 10 -4.01 12.47 -13.36
N ARG A 11 -4.06 11.14 -13.17
CA ARG A 11 -2.89 10.27 -13.29
C ARG A 11 -2.23 10.40 -14.65
N THR A 12 -3.01 10.34 -15.73
CA THR A 12 -2.49 10.52 -17.10
C THR A 12 -1.89 11.91 -17.29
N ALA A 13 -2.59 12.96 -16.85
CA ALA A 13 -2.11 14.34 -17.00
C ALA A 13 -0.77 14.58 -16.27
N LEU A 14 -0.58 13.99 -15.08
CA LEU A 14 0.66 14.12 -14.32
C LEU A 14 1.82 13.32 -14.92
N ASP A 15 1.54 12.15 -15.51
CA ASP A 15 2.54 11.32 -16.18
C ASP A 15 3.02 11.93 -17.51
N GLU A 16 2.11 12.62 -18.21
CA GLU A 16 2.41 13.36 -19.44
C GLU A 16 3.01 14.74 -19.18
N ALA A 17 2.86 15.30 -17.97
CA ALA A 17 3.41 16.59 -17.63
C ALA A 17 4.93 16.64 -17.85
N ARG A 18 5.39 17.68 -18.53
CA ARG A 18 6.81 17.98 -18.75
C ARG A 18 7.09 19.37 -18.21
N LEU A 19 8.18 19.50 -17.45
CA LEU A 19 8.66 20.78 -16.92
C LEU A 19 10.02 21.11 -17.57
N PRO A 20 10.04 21.47 -18.88
CA PRO A 20 11.27 21.62 -19.64
C PRO A 20 12.10 22.86 -19.26
N LEU A 21 11.48 23.83 -18.59
CA LEU A 21 12.15 25.03 -18.10
C LEU A 21 12.70 24.77 -16.70
N GLU A 22 14.00 24.99 -16.51
CA GLU A 22 14.66 24.89 -15.20
C GLU A 22 14.33 26.10 -14.31
N LEU A 23 13.08 26.17 -13.86
CA LEU A 23 12.64 27.10 -12.83
C LEU A 23 12.99 26.54 -11.44
N PRO A 24 13.06 27.37 -10.39
CA PRO A 24 13.41 26.93 -9.03
C PRO A 24 12.63 25.68 -8.55
N ASP A 25 11.36 25.57 -8.91
CA ASP A 25 10.46 24.48 -8.50
C ASP A 25 10.28 23.36 -9.56
N SER A 26 11.00 23.41 -10.68
CA SER A 26 10.85 22.42 -11.76
C SER A 26 11.15 20.99 -11.30
N ARG A 27 12.24 20.80 -10.53
CA ARG A 27 12.64 19.50 -10.01
C ARG A 27 11.70 18.99 -8.91
N SER A 28 11.29 19.86 -7.99
CA SER A 28 10.35 19.50 -6.92
C SER A 28 8.98 19.17 -7.49
N GLY A 29 8.47 19.97 -8.43
CA GLY A 29 7.22 19.72 -9.15
C GLY A 29 7.22 18.38 -9.89
N ALA A 30 8.29 18.05 -10.61
CA ALA A 30 8.42 16.74 -11.27
C ALA A 30 8.47 15.58 -10.27
N SER A 31 9.12 15.77 -9.12
CA SER A 31 9.15 14.78 -8.05
C SER A 31 7.77 14.55 -7.44
N ILE A 32 7.04 15.63 -7.15
CA ILE A 32 5.68 15.58 -6.60
C ILE A 32 4.74 14.88 -7.58
N GLY A 33 4.81 15.23 -8.87
CA GLY A 33 4.00 14.57 -9.92
C GLY A 33 4.20 13.06 -9.94
N ARG A 34 5.45 12.60 -9.92
CA ARG A 34 5.77 11.15 -9.83
C ARG A 34 5.25 10.50 -8.55
N GLN A 35 5.36 11.18 -7.41
CA GLN A 35 4.86 10.65 -6.13
C GLN A 35 3.34 10.49 -6.14
N ILE A 36 2.61 11.46 -6.72
CA ILE A 36 1.16 11.38 -6.85
C ILE A 36 0.77 10.24 -7.80
N VAL A 37 1.44 10.11 -8.96
CA VAL A 37 1.19 9.00 -9.90
C VAL A 37 1.40 7.66 -9.20
N ALA A 38 2.51 7.48 -8.47
CA ALA A 38 2.76 6.26 -7.70
C ALA A 38 1.65 5.98 -6.68
N GLN A 39 1.19 6.99 -5.93
CA GLN A 39 0.10 6.81 -4.97
C GLN A 39 -1.24 6.45 -5.64
N LEU A 40 -1.51 7.03 -6.82
CA LEU A 40 -2.71 6.72 -7.59
C LEU A 40 -2.67 5.28 -8.11
N ASP A 41 -1.53 4.84 -8.64
CA ASP A 41 -1.35 3.50 -9.23
C ASP A 41 -1.27 2.41 -8.15
N ASP A 42 -0.58 2.65 -7.03
CA ASP A 42 -0.32 1.63 -6.00
C ASP A 42 -1.47 1.45 -5.02
N TYR A 43 -2.28 2.49 -4.78
CA TYR A 43 -3.25 2.49 -3.70
C TYR A 43 -4.64 2.99 -4.10
N VAL A 44 -4.74 4.19 -4.67
CA VAL A 44 -6.06 4.85 -4.82
C VAL A 44 -6.91 4.21 -5.91
N LEU A 45 -6.37 4.04 -7.12
CA LEU A 45 -7.12 3.45 -8.24
C LEU A 45 -7.46 1.97 -8.00
N PRO A 46 -6.53 1.10 -7.53
CA PRO A 46 -6.88 -0.28 -7.17
C PRO A 46 -8.00 -0.35 -6.14
N ARG A 47 -7.97 0.52 -5.12
CA ARG A 47 -8.99 0.56 -4.06
C ARG A 47 -10.35 1.03 -4.57
N LEU A 48 -10.39 1.97 -5.50
CA LEU A 48 -11.64 2.47 -6.09
C LEU A 48 -12.33 1.44 -6.98
N VAL A 49 -11.57 0.59 -7.65
CA VAL A 49 -12.11 -0.53 -8.44
C VAL A 49 -12.72 -1.59 -7.50
N ASN A 50 -12.05 -1.86 -6.39
CA ASN A 50 -12.46 -2.89 -5.43
C ASN A 50 -12.86 -2.25 -4.09
N LEU A 51 -13.86 -1.37 -4.07
CA LEU A 51 -14.29 -0.67 -2.84
C LEU A 51 -14.80 -1.61 -1.75
N GLU A 52 -15.36 -2.75 -2.12
CA GLU A 52 -15.82 -3.79 -1.20
C GLU A 52 -14.67 -4.65 -0.65
N ALA A 53 -13.46 -4.54 -1.19
CA ALA A 53 -12.32 -5.27 -0.66
C ALA A 53 -11.94 -4.77 0.76
N PRO A 54 -11.45 -5.66 1.64
CA PRO A 54 -10.92 -5.26 2.94
C PRO A 54 -9.73 -4.32 2.81
N LEU A 55 -9.50 -3.50 3.82
CA LEU A 55 -8.28 -2.69 3.91
C LEU A 55 -7.07 -3.61 4.11
N LEU A 56 -6.15 -3.64 3.15
CA LEU A 56 -4.85 -4.28 3.30
C LEU A 56 -3.83 -3.28 3.86
N ALA A 57 -3.16 -3.63 4.95
CA ALA A 57 -2.14 -2.81 5.58
C ALA A 57 -0.86 -3.63 5.82
N VAL A 58 0.29 -3.03 5.52
CA VAL A 58 1.61 -3.65 5.73
C VAL A 58 2.27 -3.03 6.95
N ILE A 59 2.70 -3.88 7.90
CA ILE A 59 3.43 -3.43 9.09
C ILE A 59 4.93 -3.61 8.86
N GLY A 60 5.59 -2.51 8.48
CA GLY A 60 7.05 -2.43 8.35
C GLY A 60 7.75 -2.13 9.68
N GLY A 61 9.00 -2.54 9.83
CA GLY A 61 9.82 -2.19 11.00
C GLY A 61 11.00 -3.13 11.20
N SER A 62 12.01 -2.70 11.98
CA SER A 62 13.20 -3.50 12.27
C SER A 62 12.86 -4.79 13.04
N THR A 63 13.77 -5.77 13.04
CA THR A 63 13.61 -6.97 13.87
C THR A 63 13.62 -6.58 15.35
N GLY A 64 12.73 -7.17 16.15
CA GLY A 64 12.60 -6.84 17.58
C GLY A 64 11.79 -5.58 17.88
N ALA A 65 11.28 -4.85 16.88
CA ALA A 65 10.46 -3.64 17.08
C ALA A 65 9.04 -3.92 17.65
N GLY A 66 8.73 -5.16 18.03
CA GLY A 66 7.42 -5.51 18.61
C GLY A 66 6.28 -5.68 17.60
N LYS A 67 6.55 -5.80 16.29
CA LYS A 67 5.52 -5.97 15.25
C LYS A 67 4.54 -7.11 15.55
N SER A 68 5.06 -8.30 15.90
CA SER A 68 4.23 -9.46 16.25
C SER A 68 3.44 -9.25 17.54
N THR A 69 4.00 -8.54 18.53
CA THR A 69 3.27 -8.17 19.75
C THR A 69 2.11 -7.24 19.44
N LEU A 70 2.33 -6.21 18.62
CA LEU A 70 1.28 -5.29 18.19
C LEU A 70 0.14 -6.02 17.47
N ILE A 71 0.48 -6.86 16.50
CA ILE A 71 -0.50 -7.64 15.72
C ILE A 71 -1.30 -8.59 16.62
N ASN A 72 -0.61 -9.37 17.46
CA ASN A 72 -1.27 -10.33 18.35
C ASN A 72 -2.20 -9.62 19.36
N SER A 73 -1.78 -8.47 19.89
CA SER A 73 -2.61 -7.65 20.79
C SER A 73 -3.83 -7.07 20.09
N LEU A 74 -3.70 -6.62 18.83
CA LEU A 74 -4.81 -6.09 18.06
C LEU A 74 -5.86 -7.17 17.74
N ILE A 75 -5.41 -8.39 17.43
CA ILE A 75 -6.30 -9.50 17.06
C ILE A 75 -6.82 -10.24 18.30
N GLY A 76 -6.16 -10.09 19.45
CA GLY A 76 -6.50 -10.77 20.70
C GLY A 76 -6.14 -12.26 20.73
N ARG A 77 -5.33 -12.73 19.77
CA ARG A 77 -4.79 -14.10 19.70
C ARG A 77 -3.41 -14.11 19.05
N VAL A 78 -2.63 -15.14 19.32
CA VAL A 78 -1.31 -15.32 18.72
C VAL A 78 -1.45 -15.80 17.28
N VAL A 79 -1.14 -14.94 16.31
CA VAL A 79 -1.14 -15.25 14.87
C VAL A 79 0.25 -15.14 14.24
N SER A 80 1.22 -14.56 14.96
CA SER A 80 2.62 -14.48 14.57
C SER A 80 3.51 -14.78 15.78
N GLU A 81 4.50 -15.64 15.62
CA GLU A 81 5.46 -15.95 16.70
C GLU A 81 6.25 -14.71 17.11
N THR A 82 6.26 -14.41 18.41
CA THR A 82 7.10 -13.37 19.02
C THR A 82 8.45 -13.97 19.39
N GLY A 83 9.55 -13.54 18.77
CA GLY A 83 10.89 -14.09 19.02
C GLY A 83 12.01 -13.05 19.03
N VAL A 84 13.10 -13.38 19.75
CA VAL A 84 14.34 -12.57 19.86
C VAL A 84 15.42 -13.03 18.86
N ILE A 85 15.15 -14.10 18.09
CA ILE A 85 16.07 -14.70 17.11
C ILE A 85 15.76 -14.17 15.70
N ARG A 86 16.78 -13.70 14.98
CA ARG A 86 16.62 -13.22 13.59
C ARG A 86 16.68 -14.39 12.57
N PRO A 87 15.86 -14.39 11.50
CA PRO A 87 14.67 -13.58 11.23
C PRO A 87 13.42 -14.25 11.84
N THR A 88 12.57 -13.48 12.53
CA THR A 88 11.28 -13.97 13.08
C THR A 88 10.17 -14.12 12.04
N THR A 89 10.47 -13.82 10.77
CA THR A 89 9.52 -13.89 9.66
C THR A 89 10.35 -14.15 8.38
N ARG A 90 10.51 -15.41 7.99
CA ARG A 90 11.17 -15.80 6.72
C ARG A 90 10.23 -15.72 5.51
N SER A 91 8.92 -15.71 5.75
CA SER A 91 7.86 -15.56 4.76
C SER A 91 6.82 -14.54 5.27
N PRO A 92 6.29 -13.65 4.41
CA PRO A 92 5.25 -12.71 4.81
C PRO A 92 4.04 -13.44 5.41
N VAL A 93 3.50 -12.93 6.51
CA VAL A 93 2.30 -13.46 7.17
C VAL A 93 1.14 -12.53 6.85
N LEU A 94 0.15 -13.04 6.11
CA LEU A 94 -1.11 -12.36 5.84
C LEU A 94 -2.15 -12.83 6.86
N VAL A 95 -2.85 -11.89 7.49
CA VAL A 95 -3.94 -12.19 8.42
C VAL A 95 -5.18 -11.42 7.97
N PHE A 96 -6.28 -12.15 7.81
CA PHE A 96 -7.56 -11.61 7.32
C PHE A 96 -8.73 -12.39 7.93
N ASN A 97 -9.95 -11.86 7.77
CA ASN A 97 -11.17 -12.56 8.15
C ASN A 97 -11.45 -13.68 7.15
N PRO A 98 -11.67 -14.95 7.55
CA PRO A 98 -11.93 -16.05 6.63
C PRO A 98 -13.03 -15.77 5.59
N SER A 99 -14.06 -14.98 5.91
CA SER A 99 -15.11 -14.59 4.96
C SER A 99 -14.60 -13.77 3.78
N ASP A 100 -13.43 -13.15 3.91
CA ASP A 100 -12.81 -12.29 2.91
C ASP A 100 -11.77 -13.01 2.04
N GLU A 101 -11.57 -14.33 2.22
CA GLU A 101 -10.54 -15.12 1.54
C GLU A 101 -10.48 -14.92 0.01
N HIS A 102 -11.64 -14.81 -0.64
CA HIS A 102 -11.74 -14.58 -2.08
C HIS A 102 -10.96 -13.34 -2.57
N TRP A 103 -10.79 -12.29 -1.74
CA TRP A 103 -10.02 -11.09 -2.08
C TRP A 103 -8.50 -11.32 -2.09
N PHE A 104 -8.04 -12.38 -1.42
CA PHE A 104 -6.62 -12.69 -1.25
C PHE A 104 -6.18 -13.99 -1.94
N SER A 105 -7.09 -14.60 -2.71
CA SER A 105 -6.88 -15.88 -3.40
C SER A 105 -6.25 -15.76 -4.80
N ASP A 106 -6.09 -14.54 -5.30
CA ASP A 106 -5.59 -14.24 -6.65
C ASP A 106 -4.07 -14.00 -6.64
N GLU A 107 -3.39 -14.21 -7.77
CA GLU A 107 -1.92 -14.20 -7.91
C GLU A 107 -1.25 -12.82 -7.67
N ARG A 108 -2.03 -11.80 -7.29
CA ARG A 108 -1.60 -10.41 -7.07
C ARG A 108 -1.12 -10.11 -5.64
N ILE A 109 -1.07 -11.10 -4.75
CA ILE A 109 -0.63 -10.96 -3.35
C ILE A 109 0.54 -11.89 -3.05
#